data_AF-A0A5F8G6U2-F1
#
_entry.id   AF-A0A5F8G6U2-F1
#
_cell.length_a   1.000
_cell.length_b   1.000
_cell.length_c   1.000
_cell.angle_alpha   90.00
_cell.angle_beta   90.00
_cell.angle_gamma   90.00
#
_symmetry.space_group_name_H-M   'P 1'
#
loop_
_entity.id
_entity.type
_entity.pdbx_description
1 polymer ?
#
loop_
_entity_poly.entity_id
_entity_poly.type
_entity_poly.pdbx_seq_one_letter_code
_entity_poly.pdbx_strand_id
1 'polypeptide(L)'
;IHVKRCTTEKGKGDCGRCSLLGMEKINFSGGEPFLHDRGEFLGKLVKFCKKELKLPSVSIVSNGSLIKEKWFKNYGEYLDILAISCDSFDEQINTLIGRGQGKKNHVENLWKLRKWCTEYRVAFKINSVINRFNVEEDMNEQIQYLNPVRWKVFQCLIIEGENAGEDALREAEQFVINDEEFEQFLDRHKDISCLVPESNKKMKDSYLILDEYMRFLDCTRGRKDPSKSILDVGVEEAIKFSGFDEKMFLKRGGKYVWSKADLKLDW
;
A
#
# COMPACT_ATOMS: atom_id res chain seq x y z
N ILE A 1 -3.87 10.47 0.79
CA ILE A 1 -4.43 9.97 -0.50
C ILE A 1 -3.60 8.78 -0.99
N HIS A 2 -4.26 7.72 -1.47
CA HIS A 2 -3.63 6.59 -2.15
C HIS A 2 -3.74 6.79 -3.66
N VAL A 3 -2.62 6.92 -4.36
CA VAL A 3 -2.61 7.10 -5.82
C VAL A 3 -2.23 5.78 -6.47
N LYS A 4 -3.17 5.18 -7.20
CA LYS A 4 -2.94 4.00 -8.03
C LYS A 4 -2.38 4.44 -9.37
N ARG A 5 -1.20 3.94 -9.70
CA ARG A 5 -0.60 3.95 -11.05
C ARG A 5 -0.62 5.34 -11.71
N CYS A 6 0.19 6.27 -11.21
CA CYS A 6 0.44 7.53 -11.91
C CYS A 6 1.37 7.26 -13.11
N THR A 7 0.90 7.47 -14.35
CA THR A 7 1.61 7.10 -15.59
C THR A 7 1.84 8.26 -16.55
N THR A 8 1.50 9.50 -16.16
CA THR A 8 1.59 10.64 -17.07
C THR A 8 2.40 11.78 -16.45
N GLU A 9 3.08 12.57 -17.28
CA GLU A 9 3.80 13.78 -16.82
C GLU A 9 2.89 14.78 -16.08
N LYS A 10 1.56 14.66 -16.26
CA LYS A 10 0.53 15.39 -15.50
C LYS A 10 0.58 15.09 -13.99
N GLY A 11 1.15 13.96 -13.58
CA GLY A 11 1.28 13.52 -12.19
C GLY A 11 1.84 14.56 -11.21
N LYS A 12 2.74 15.43 -11.67
CA LYS A 12 3.24 16.55 -10.85
C LYS A 12 2.18 17.63 -10.63
N GLY A 13 1.45 18.01 -11.68
CA GLY A 13 0.32 18.94 -11.57
C GLY A 13 -0.78 18.40 -10.66
N ASP A 14 -1.01 17.08 -10.70
CA ASP A 14 -2.02 16.36 -9.92
C ASP A 14 -1.70 16.40 -8.42
N CYS A 15 -0.46 16.03 -8.06
CA CYS A 15 0.00 16.10 -6.68
C CYS A 15 -0.04 17.54 -6.14
N GLY A 16 0.28 18.53 -6.97
CA GLY A 16 0.20 19.95 -6.62
C GLY A 16 -1.23 20.39 -6.27
N ARG A 17 -2.23 20.03 -7.08
CA ARG A 17 -3.64 20.38 -6.82
C ARG A 17 -4.16 19.77 -5.51
N CYS A 18 -3.83 18.51 -5.23
CA CYS A 18 -4.19 17.89 -3.95
C CYS A 18 -3.46 18.54 -2.76
N SER A 19 -2.19 18.92 -2.94
CA SER A 19 -1.40 19.58 -1.88
C SER A 19 -1.98 20.93 -1.49
N LEU A 20 -2.49 21.71 -2.45
CA LEU A 20 -3.13 23.01 -2.19
C LEU A 20 -4.41 22.88 -1.34
N LEU A 21 -5.00 21.69 -1.26
CA LEU A 21 -6.23 21.40 -0.53
C LEU A 21 -5.99 20.55 0.72
N GLY A 22 -4.79 20.62 1.29
CA GLY A 22 -4.48 20.03 2.59
C GLY A 22 -4.03 18.56 2.56
N MET A 23 -3.59 18.04 1.42
CA MET A 23 -2.96 16.72 1.40
C MET A 23 -1.65 16.74 2.21
N GLU A 24 -1.60 16.01 3.32
CA GLU A 24 -0.39 15.86 4.15
C GLU A 24 0.41 14.59 3.82
N LYS A 25 -0.28 13.56 3.29
CA LYS A 25 0.31 12.26 3.02
C LYS A 25 -0.14 11.70 1.67
N ILE A 26 0.84 11.30 0.87
CA ILE A 26 0.63 10.56 -0.37
C ILE A 26 1.18 9.14 -0.26
N ASN A 27 0.48 8.18 -0.85
CA ASN A 27 0.95 6.81 -0.98
C ASN A 27 0.85 6.34 -2.43
N PHE A 28 1.99 6.14 -3.08
CA PHE A 28 2.05 5.58 -4.43
C PHE A 28 1.84 4.06 -4.36
N SER A 29 0.90 3.55 -5.14
CA SER A 29 0.51 2.14 -5.22
C SER A 29 0.01 1.81 -6.64
N GLY A 30 -0.69 0.69 -6.81
CA GLY A 30 -1.33 0.27 -8.05
C GLY A 30 -0.39 -0.52 -8.96
N GLY A 31 -0.89 -1.60 -9.55
CA GLY A 31 -0.10 -2.55 -10.35
C GLY A 31 1.20 -2.91 -9.63
N GLU A 32 2.32 -2.52 -10.25
CA GLU A 32 3.63 -2.40 -9.60
C GLU A 32 4.20 -0.99 -9.88
N PRO A 33 4.34 -0.10 -8.87
CA PRO A 33 4.77 1.29 -9.08
C PRO A 33 6.17 1.43 -9.71
N PHE A 34 7.06 0.46 -9.51
CA PHE A 34 8.41 0.47 -10.07
C PHE A 34 8.47 0.03 -11.54
N LEU A 35 7.33 -0.31 -12.17
CA LEU A 35 7.28 -0.78 -13.56
C LEU A 35 7.54 0.35 -14.56
N HIS A 36 6.87 1.49 -14.39
CA HIS A 36 6.93 2.59 -15.35
C HIS A 36 8.29 3.28 -15.31
N ASP A 37 8.88 3.49 -16.49
CA ASP A 37 10.24 4.02 -16.68
C ASP A 37 11.29 3.38 -15.76
N ARG A 38 11.13 2.07 -15.50
CA ARG A 38 12.02 1.30 -14.60
C ARG A 38 12.17 1.95 -13.20
N GLY A 39 11.12 2.61 -12.72
CA GLY A 39 11.05 3.26 -11.41
C GLY A 39 11.55 4.71 -11.38
N GLU A 40 12.13 5.24 -12.47
CA GLU A 40 12.62 6.62 -12.51
C GLU A 40 11.49 7.65 -12.41
N PHE A 41 10.36 7.38 -13.07
CA PHE A 41 9.18 8.25 -12.98
C PHE A 41 8.66 8.35 -11.54
N LEU A 42 8.52 7.20 -10.86
CA LEU A 42 8.14 7.13 -9.45
C LEU A 42 9.12 7.92 -8.56
N GLY A 43 10.43 7.74 -8.78
CA GLY A 43 11.47 8.47 -8.04
C GLY A 43 11.35 9.99 -8.18
N LYS A 44 11.11 10.48 -9.40
CA LYS A 44 10.86 11.91 -9.66
C LYS A 44 9.61 12.43 -8.96
N LEU A 45 8.53 11.65 -8.90
CA LEU A 45 7.31 12.03 -8.18
C LEU A 45 7.51 12.05 -6.67
N VAL A 46 8.21 11.06 -6.11
CA VAL A 46 8.57 11.02 -4.68
C VAL A 46 9.39 12.25 -4.31
N LYS A 47 10.43 12.56 -5.09
CA LYS A 47 11.26 13.76 -4.90
C LYS A 47 10.42 15.04 -4.99
N PHE A 48 9.57 15.15 -6.00
CA PHE A 48 8.70 16.32 -6.19
C PHE A 48 7.77 16.53 -4.99
N CYS A 49 7.09 15.47 -4.53
CA CYS A 49 6.20 15.52 -3.38
C CYS A 49 6.94 15.93 -2.10
N LYS A 50 8.15 15.42 -1.89
CA LYS A 50 8.90 15.71 -0.67
C LYS A 50 9.57 17.08 -0.69
N LYS A 51 10.23 17.46 -1.80
CA LYS A 51 11.00 18.71 -1.89
C LYS A 51 10.17 19.92 -2.30
N GLU A 52 9.35 19.79 -3.35
CA GLU A 52 8.62 20.93 -3.91
C GLU A 52 7.30 21.16 -3.16
N LEU A 53 6.52 20.09 -2.93
CA LEU A 53 5.24 20.20 -2.21
C LEU A 53 5.39 20.16 -0.69
N LYS A 54 6.58 19.81 -0.19
CA LYS A 54 6.89 19.72 1.25
C LYS A 54 5.90 18.85 2.03
N LEU A 55 5.43 17.76 1.40
CA LEU A 55 4.50 16.87 2.07
C LEU A 55 5.15 16.25 3.32
N PRO A 56 4.45 16.26 4.47
CA PRO A 56 4.91 15.59 5.68
C PRO A 56 5.30 14.13 5.45
N SER A 57 4.55 13.39 4.62
CA SER A 57 4.82 11.97 4.35
C SER A 57 4.61 11.56 2.88
N VAL A 58 5.63 10.90 2.34
CA VAL A 58 5.61 10.24 1.03
C VAL A 58 5.91 8.76 1.22
N SER A 59 4.98 7.89 0.80
CA SER A 59 5.15 6.44 0.93
C SER A 59 4.89 5.68 -0.37
N ILE A 60 5.41 4.45 -0.45
CA ILE A 60 5.17 3.52 -1.57
C ILE A 60 4.67 2.19 -1.02
N VAL A 61 3.75 1.54 -1.74
CA VAL A 61 3.40 0.12 -1.58
C VAL A 61 3.82 -0.62 -2.85
N SER A 62 4.63 -1.66 -2.73
CA SER A 62 5.18 -2.42 -3.87
C SER A 62 5.30 -3.91 -3.55
N ASN A 63 5.36 -4.77 -4.57
CA ASN A 63 5.71 -6.19 -4.40
C ASN A 63 7.22 -6.42 -4.25
N GLY A 64 8.04 -5.36 -4.44
CA GLY A 64 9.48 -5.38 -4.24
C GLY A 64 10.32 -5.98 -5.37
N SER A 65 9.71 -6.63 -6.37
CA SER A 65 10.42 -7.42 -7.40
C SER A 65 11.33 -6.62 -8.33
N LEU A 66 10.97 -5.34 -8.58
CA LEU A 66 11.65 -4.44 -9.52
C LEU A 66 12.53 -3.40 -8.84
N ILE A 67 12.54 -3.37 -7.51
CA ILE A 67 13.30 -2.38 -6.74
C ILE A 67 14.80 -2.72 -6.82
N LYS A 68 15.61 -1.72 -7.15
CA LYS A 68 17.07 -1.82 -7.22
C LYS A 68 17.70 -0.84 -6.25
N GLU A 69 18.86 -1.18 -5.70
CA GLU A 69 19.61 -0.32 -4.78
C GLU A 69 19.89 1.08 -5.36
N LYS A 70 20.14 1.17 -6.69
CA LYS A 70 20.31 2.47 -7.38
C LYS A 70 19.13 3.42 -7.15
N TRP A 71 17.91 2.89 -7.03
CA TRP A 71 16.74 3.72 -6.75
C TRP A 71 16.83 4.35 -5.35
N PHE A 72 17.27 3.58 -4.34
CA PHE A 72 17.52 4.12 -3.01
C PHE A 72 18.63 5.17 -3.00
N LYS A 73 19.74 4.94 -3.71
CA LYS A 73 20.83 5.93 -3.87
C LYS A 73 20.32 7.27 -4.43
N ASN A 74 19.39 7.21 -5.38
CA ASN A 74 18.88 8.40 -6.06
C ASN A 74 17.71 9.08 -5.32
N TYR A 75 16.86 8.30 -4.65
CA TYR A 75 15.55 8.76 -4.20
C TYR A 75 15.21 8.42 -2.74
N GLY A 76 16.01 7.59 -2.06
CA GLY A 76 15.76 7.13 -0.69
C GLY A 76 15.69 8.26 0.34
N GLU A 77 16.47 9.33 0.16
CA GLU A 77 16.43 10.51 1.04
C GLU A 77 15.01 11.12 1.11
N TYR A 78 14.23 11.05 0.03
CA TYR A 78 12.91 11.66 -0.10
C TYR A 78 11.76 10.77 0.37
N LEU A 79 11.99 9.46 0.47
CA LEU A 79 10.97 8.50 0.81
C LEU A 79 10.87 8.35 2.34
N ASP A 80 9.66 8.48 2.88
CA ASP A 80 9.42 8.25 4.31
C ASP A 80 9.25 6.75 4.59
N ILE A 81 8.33 6.09 3.88
CA ILE A 81 7.94 4.70 4.16
C ILE A 81 7.92 3.88 2.87
N LEU A 82 8.63 2.75 2.86
CA LEU A 82 8.49 1.70 1.87
C LEU A 82 7.73 0.52 2.46
N ALA A 83 6.53 0.26 1.95
CA ALA A 83 5.71 -0.89 2.29
C ALA A 83 5.90 -2.00 1.25
N ILE A 84 6.34 -3.17 1.68
CA ILE A 84 6.43 -4.35 0.82
C ILE A 84 5.26 -5.27 1.12
N SER A 85 4.57 -5.69 0.05
CA SER A 85 3.50 -6.68 0.15
C SER A 85 4.11 -8.08 0.20
N CYS A 86 3.96 -8.74 1.35
CA CYS A 86 4.40 -10.10 1.63
C CYS A 86 3.27 -10.80 2.39
N ASP A 87 2.67 -11.81 1.78
CA ASP A 87 1.51 -12.50 2.34
C ASP A 87 1.90 -13.81 3.02
N SER A 88 3.08 -14.36 2.73
CA SER A 88 3.59 -15.57 3.38
C SER A 88 5.12 -15.56 3.43
N PHE A 89 5.70 -16.22 4.42
CA PHE A 89 7.12 -16.54 4.50
C PHE A 89 7.45 -17.93 3.92
N ASP A 90 6.45 -18.66 3.44
CA ASP A 90 6.61 -19.86 2.61
C ASP A 90 6.54 -19.48 1.12
N GLU A 91 7.61 -19.75 0.38
CA GLU A 91 7.68 -19.51 -1.06
C GLU A 91 6.67 -20.33 -1.87
N GLN A 92 6.30 -21.52 -1.40
CA GLN A 92 5.28 -22.35 -2.05
C GLN A 92 3.91 -21.67 -1.94
N ILE A 93 3.56 -21.16 -0.75
CA ILE A 93 2.33 -20.38 -0.53
C ILE A 93 2.37 -19.11 -1.38
N ASN A 94 3.47 -18.36 -1.38
CA ASN A 94 3.62 -17.18 -2.23
C ASN A 94 3.43 -17.50 -3.72
N THR A 95 3.91 -18.66 -4.18
CA THR A 95 3.69 -19.11 -5.56
C THR A 95 2.21 -19.41 -5.81
N LEU A 96 1.56 -20.14 -4.90
CA LEU A 96 0.14 -20.51 -4.97
C LEU A 96 -0.78 -19.29 -5.04
N ILE A 97 -0.50 -18.25 -4.26
CA ILE A 97 -1.29 -17.01 -4.22
C ILE A 97 -0.93 -16.02 -5.35
N GLY A 98 -0.05 -16.41 -6.28
CA GLY A 98 0.31 -15.59 -7.45
C GLY A 98 1.32 -14.47 -7.16
N ARG A 99 2.11 -14.60 -6.08
CA ARG A 99 3.25 -13.72 -5.74
C ARG A 99 4.62 -14.27 -6.15
N GLY A 100 4.68 -15.48 -6.70
CA GLY A 100 5.92 -16.06 -7.20
C GLY A 100 6.62 -15.14 -8.21
N GLN A 101 7.91 -14.87 -7.99
CA GLN A 101 8.71 -13.97 -8.84
C GLN A 101 9.59 -14.78 -9.83
N GLY A 102 9.02 -15.83 -10.41
CA GLY A 102 9.76 -16.78 -11.26
C GLY A 102 10.86 -17.48 -10.46
N LYS A 103 12.13 -17.25 -10.83
CA LYS A 103 13.30 -17.81 -10.12
C LYS A 103 13.72 -17.02 -8.88
N LYS A 104 13.12 -15.85 -8.62
CA LYS A 104 13.48 -15.02 -7.48
C LYS A 104 12.64 -15.42 -6.27
N ASN A 105 13.32 -15.73 -5.17
CA ASN A 105 12.71 -15.97 -3.87
C ASN A 105 12.21 -14.63 -3.30
N HIS A 106 10.90 -14.56 -3.01
CA HIS A 106 10.25 -13.34 -2.53
C HIS A 106 10.73 -12.95 -1.12
N VAL A 107 10.87 -13.93 -0.24
CA VAL A 107 11.36 -13.78 1.14
C VAL A 107 12.81 -13.29 1.16
N GLU A 108 13.70 -13.88 0.37
CA GLU A 108 15.08 -13.38 0.18
C GLU A 108 15.11 -11.92 -0.30
N ASN A 109 14.22 -11.58 -1.23
CA ASN A 109 14.09 -10.21 -1.72
C ASN A 109 13.59 -9.26 -0.64
N LEU A 110 12.66 -9.70 0.22
CA LEU A 110 12.16 -8.94 1.36
C LEU A 110 13.28 -8.61 2.36
N TRP A 111 14.12 -9.58 2.72
CA TRP A 111 15.29 -9.38 3.58
C TRP A 111 16.26 -8.34 3.02
N LYS A 112 16.54 -8.44 1.71
CA LYS A 112 17.38 -7.48 1.00
C LYS A 112 16.79 -6.06 1.02
N LEU A 113 15.49 -5.92 0.79
CA LEU A 113 14.81 -4.62 0.84
C LEU A 113 14.80 -4.03 2.24
N ARG A 114 14.63 -4.86 3.28
CA ARG A 114 14.74 -4.44 4.67
C ARG A 114 16.14 -3.88 4.97
N LYS A 115 17.20 -4.53 4.49
CA LYS A 115 18.58 -4.05 4.63
C LYS A 115 18.77 -2.68 3.97
N TRP A 116 18.33 -2.52 2.73
CA TRP A 116 18.40 -1.22 2.05
C TRP A 116 17.58 -0.14 2.75
N CYS A 117 16.40 -0.46 3.30
CA CYS A 117 15.65 0.51 4.08
C CYS A 117 16.45 1.04 5.29
N THR A 118 17.21 0.20 5.99
CA THR A 118 18.13 0.67 7.05
C THR A 118 19.27 1.51 6.47
N GLU A 119 20.02 0.99 5.50
CA GLU A 119 21.18 1.68 4.92
C GLU A 119 20.85 3.08 4.39
N TYR A 120 19.66 3.26 3.81
CA TYR A 120 19.21 4.51 3.20
C TYR A 120 18.20 5.29 4.05
N ARG A 121 18.01 4.89 5.32
CA ARG A 121 17.15 5.58 6.29
C ARG A 121 15.73 5.81 5.77
N VAL A 122 15.08 4.72 5.38
CA VAL A 122 13.69 4.65 4.94
C VAL A 122 12.94 3.75 5.91
N ALA A 123 11.78 4.19 6.39
CA ALA A 123 10.96 3.38 7.27
C ALA A 123 10.43 2.14 6.52
N PHE A 124 10.66 0.95 7.08
CA PHE A 124 10.22 -0.29 6.47
C PHE A 124 8.85 -0.71 7.01
N LYS A 125 7.94 -1.07 6.10
CA LYS A 125 6.57 -1.50 6.42
C LYS A 125 6.26 -2.80 5.68
N ILE A 126 5.42 -3.64 6.28
CA ILE A 126 4.89 -4.85 5.64
C ILE A 126 3.38 -4.73 5.49
N ASN A 127 2.87 -5.24 4.38
CA ASN A 127 1.44 -5.44 4.12
C ASN A 127 1.22 -6.92 3.83
N SER A 128 0.25 -7.55 4.50
CA SER A 128 -0.12 -8.94 4.28
C SER A 128 -1.61 -9.07 4.08
N VAL A 129 -2.03 -9.79 3.03
CA VAL A 129 -3.42 -10.19 2.81
C VAL A 129 -3.60 -11.61 3.34
N ILE A 130 -4.38 -11.73 4.40
CA ILE A 130 -4.73 -13.00 5.02
C ILE A 130 -5.88 -13.63 4.24
N ASN A 131 -5.66 -14.85 3.80
CA ASN A 131 -6.47 -15.59 2.86
C ASN A 131 -6.42 -17.09 3.20
N ARG A 132 -7.21 -17.88 2.46
CA ARG A 132 -7.37 -19.32 2.68
C ARG A 132 -6.06 -20.10 2.82
N PHE A 133 -4.99 -19.66 2.17
CA PHE A 133 -3.73 -20.39 2.09
C PHE A 133 -2.71 -20.01 3.17
N ASN A 134 -2.87 -18.89 3.86
CA ASN A 134 -1.92 -18.42 4.90
C ASN A 134 -2.59 -18.14 6.26
N VAL A 135 -3.89 -18.39 6.41
CA VAL A 135 -4.62 -18.09 7.65
C VAL A 135 -4.13 -18.89 8.85
N GLU A 136 -3.54 -20.05 8.63
CA GLU A 136 -2.91 -20.88 9.67
C GLU A 136 -1.43 -20.60 9.89
N GLU A 137 -0.83 -19.70 9.10
CA GLU A 137 0.60 -19.40 9.20
C GLU A 137 0.91 -18.67 10.52
N ASP A 138 2.02 -19.04 11.14
CA ASP A 138 2.67 -18.28 12.21
C ASP A 138 3.84 -17.49 11.60
N MET A 139 3.73 -16.16 11.65
CA MET A 139 4.66 -15.20 11.11
C MET A 139 5.41 -14.42 12.21
N ASN A 140 5.25 -14.80 13.49
CA ASN A 140 5.76 -14.02 14.62
C ASN A 140 7.27 -13.80 14.53
N GLU A 141 8.05 -14.88 14.35
CA GLU A 141 9.52 -14.81 14.33
C GLU A 141 10.02 -13.93 13.18
N GLN A 142 9.45 -14.10 11.98
CA GLN A 142 9.90 -13.40 10.78
C GLN A 142 9.53 -11.91 10.84
N ILE A 143 8.34 -11.57 11.34
CA ILE A 143 7.92 -10.17 11.51
C ILE A 143 8.75 -9.50 12.61
N GLN A 144 9.02 -10.18 13.73
CA GLN A 144 9.90 -9.66 14.78
C GLN A 144 11.32 -9.42 14.26
N TYR A 145 11.88 -10.35 13.49
CA TYR A 145 13.21 -10.21 12.93
C TYR A 145 13.29 -9.11 11.86
N LEU A 146 12.25 -8.93 11.03
CA LEU A 146 12.16 -7.79 10.10
C LEU A 146 11.95 -6.46 10.82
N ASN A 147 11.38 -6.46 12.02
CA ASN A 147 11.08 -5.28 12.83
C ASN A 147 10.51 -4.10 11.99
N PRO A 148 9.39 -4.28 11.27
CA PRO A 148 8.78 -3.20 10.51
C PRO A 148 8.16 -2.17 11.45
N VAL A 149 8.14 -0.90 11.02
CA VAL A 149 7.52 0.20 11.78
C VAL A 149 6.00 0.05 11.86
N ARG A 150 5.44 -0.76 10.95
CA ARG A 150 4.01 -1.07 10.84
C ARG A 150 3.86 -2.35 10.04
N TRP A 151 3.02 -3.26 10.50
CA TRP A 151 2.55 -4.42 9.76
C TRP A 151 1.04 -4.29 9.57
N LYS A 152 0.61 -4.04 8.33
CA LYS A 152 -0.81 -4.01 7.99
C LYS A 152 -1.28 -5.41 7.62
N VAL A 153 -2.26 -5.90 8.37
CA VAL A 153 -2.85 -7.22 8.21
C VAL A 153 -4.26 -7.03 7.68
N PHE A 154 -4.47 -7.39 6.42
CA PHE A 154 -5.74 -7.21 5.70
C PHE A 154 -6.46 -8.54 5.60
N GLN A 155 -7.76 -8.56 5.90
CA GLN A 155 -8.61 -9.69 5.51
C GLN A 155 -8.80 -9.67 3.98
N CYS A 156 -8.81 -10.83 3.32
CA CYS A 156 -9.07 -10.90 1.88
C CYS A 156 -10.43 -10.27 1.54
N LEU A 157 -10.42 -9.27 0.66
CA LEU A 157 -11.59 -8.49 0.26
C LEU A 157 -11.97 -8.79 -1.19
N ILE A 158 -13.26 -9.07 -1.38
CA ILE A 158 -13.88 -9.16 -2.70
C ILE A 158 -14.30 -7.77 -3.18
N ILE A 159 -13.93 -7.43 -4.41
CA ILE A 159 -14.27 -6.22 -5.13
C ILE A 159 -14.75 -6.63 -6.53
N GLU A 160 -16.03 -6.41 -6.79
CA GLU A 160 -16.65 -6.70 -8.08
C GLU A 160 -16.00 -5.87 -9.20
N GLY A 161 -15.77 -6.51 -10.35
CA GLY A 161 -15.08 -5.93 -11.50
C GLY A 161 -13.54 -5.88 -11.38
N GLU A 162 -12.98 -6.32 -10.25
CA GLU A 162 -11.52 -6.35 -10.04
C GLU A 162 -11.02 -7.76 -9.75
N ASN A 163 -11.65 -8.44 -8.78
CA ASN A 163 -11.32 -9.80 -8.40
C ASN A 163 -12.54 -10.70 -8.14
N ALA A 164 -13.71 -10.29 -8.64
CA ALA A 164 -14.95 -11.06 -8.64
C ALA A 164 -15.91 -10.56 -9.73
N GLY A 165 -16.75 -11.45 -10.26
CA GLY A 165 -17.71 -11.18 -11.33
C GLY A 165 -17.18 -11.45 -12.74
N GLU A 166 -18.07 -11.52 -13.73
CA GLU A 166 -17.77 -11.96 -15.11
C GLU A 166 -16.72 -11.09 -15.81
N ASP A 167 -16.66 -9.79 -15.49
CA ASP A 167 -15.73 -8.83 -16.10
C ASP A 167 -14.38 -8.72 -15.35
N ALA A 168 -14.15 -9.51 -14.29
CA ALA A 168 -12.93 -9.43 -13.49
C ALA A 168 -11.77 -10.23 -14.09
N LEU A 169 -10.55 -9.69 -13.98
CA LEU A 169 -9.32 -10.37 -14.42
C LEU A 169 -8.81 -11.42 -13.41
N ARG A 170 -9.44 -11.54 -12.25
CA ARG A 170 -9.03 -12.39 -11.14
C ARG A 170 -10.26 -12.95 -10.42
N GLU A 171 -10.09 -14.09 -9.78
CA GLU A 171 -11.12 -14.78 -8.98
C GLU A 171 -10.62 -14.94 -7.54
N ALA A 172 -11.07 -14.06 -6.66
CA ALA A 172 -10.65 -14.02 -5.26
C ALA A 172 -11.52 -14.89 -4.33
N GLU A 173 -12.63 -15.44 -4.82
CA GLU A 173 -13.60 -16.21 -4.04
C GLU A 173 -12.95 -17.41 -3.32
N GLN A 174 -12.02 -18.09 -4.00
CA GLN A 174 -11.25 -19.21 -3.43
C GLN A 174 -10.28 -18.80 -2.30
N PHE A 175 -9.96 -17.51 -2.19
CA PHE A 175 -9.03 -16.97 -1.20
C PHE A 175 -9.74 -16.46 0.08
N VAL A 176 -11.07 -16.38 0.07
CA VAL A 176 -11.84 -15.76 1.16
C VAL A 176 -11.77 -16.59 2.45
N ILE A 177 -11.65 -15.86 3.55
CA ILE A 177 -11.77 -16.35 4.92
C ILE A 177 -12.88 -15.59 5.64
N ASN A 178 -13.50 -16.24 6.61
CA ASN A 178 -14.54 -15.61 7.43
C ASN A 178 -13.92 -14.73 8.53
N ASP A 179 -14.77 -13.99 9.26
CA ASP A 179 -14.32 -13.08 10.33
C ASP A 179 -13.65 -13.85 11.49
N GLU A 180 -14.11 -15.06 11.82
CA GLU A 180 -13.55 -15.88 12.91
C GLU A 180 -12.14 -16.39 12.59
N GLU A 181 -11.93 -16.91 11.38
CA GLU A 181 -10.62 -17.33 10.87
C GLU A 181 -9.63 -16.16 10.87
N PHE A 182 -10.09 -14.95 10.53
CA PHE A 182 -9.26 -13.75 10.58
C PHE A 182 -8.89 -13.37 12.01
N GLU A 183 -9.84 -13.38 12.96
CA GLU A 183 -9.55 -13.09 14.37
C GLU A 183 -8.59 -14.13 14.99
N GLN A 184 -8.69 -15.41 14.62
CA GLN A 184 -7.74 -16.44 15.04
C GLN A 184 -6.31 -16.14 14.57
N PHE A 185 -6.15 -15.65 13.33
CA PHE A 185 -4.85 -15.17 12.85
C PHE A 185 -4.35 -13.99 13.68
N LEU A 186 -5.23 -13.04 14.06
CA LEU A 186 -4.83 -11.90 14.88
C LEU A 186 -4.41 -12.33 16.29
N ASP A 187 -5.14 -13.23 16.92
CA ASP A 187 -4.84 -13.76 18.25
C ASP A 187 -3.49 -14.49 18.28
N ARG A 188 -3.14 -15.23 17.22
CA ARG A 188 -1.83 -15.88 17.05
C ARG A 188 -0.68 -14.87 17.02
N HIS A 189 -0.93 -13.63 16.58
CA HIS A 189 0.09 -12.59 16.40
C HIS A 189 -0.09 -11.40 17.35
N LYS A 190 -0.84 -11.56 18.44
CA LYS A 190 -1.20 -10.48 19.37
C LYS A 190 0.01 -9.78 20.02
N ASP A 191 1.15 -10.47 20.11
CA ASP A 191 2.38 -9.95 20.70
C ASP A 191 3.18 -9.06 19.74
N ILE A 192 2.77 -8.98 18.46
CA ILE A 192 3.37 -8.09 17.47
C ILE A 192 2.82 -6.69 17.61
N SER A 193 3.54 -5.85 18.37
CA SER A 193 3.13 -4.47 18.66
C SER A 193 2.87 -3.57 17.44
N CYS A 194 3.52 -3.85 16.30
CA CYS A 194 3.37 -3.06 15.07
C CYS A 194 2.21 -3.56 14.17
N LEU A 195 1.50 -4.62 14.58
CA LEU A 195 0.35 -5.17 13.86
C LEU A 195 -0.81 -4.18 13.85
N VAL A 196 -1.45 -4.03 12.69
CA VAL A 196 -2.61 -3.17 12.51
C VAL A 196 -3.66 -3.90 11.66
N PRO A 197 -4.76 -4.37 12.28
CA PRO A 197 -5.73 -5.21 11.60
C PRO A 197 -6.75 -4.37 10.81
N GLU A 198 -7.00 -4.77 9.57
CA GLU A 198 -8.01 -4.21 8.67
C GLU A 198 -8.90 -5.33 8.12
N SER A 199 -9.97 -5.64 8.85
CA SER A 199 -11.05 -6.49 8.34
C SER A 199 -11.80 -5.83 7.18
N ASN A 200 -12.60 -6.59 6.45
CA ASN A 200 -13.37 -6.10 5.32
C ASN A 200 -14.28 -4.91 5.70
N LYS A 201 -14.86 -4.94 6.90
CA LYS A 201 -15.66 -3.83 7.48
C LYS A 201 -14.85 -2.54 7.69
N LYS A 202 -13.54 -2.64 7.96
CA LYS A 202 -12.66 -1.49 8.18
C LYS A 202 -12.06 -0.94 6.88
N MET A 203 -11.86 -1.79 5.88
CA MET A 203 -11.08 -1.46 4.69
C MET A 203 -11.88 -0.74 3.60
N LYS A 204 -13.13 -1.16 3.35
CA LYS A 204 -13.89 -0.85 2.13
C LYS A 204 -13.91 0.64 1.77
N ASP A 205 -14.34 1.50 2.70
CA ASP A 205 -14.66 2.91 2.41
C ASP A 205 -13.72 3.91 3.10
N SER A 206 -12.67 3.41 3.75
CA SER A 206 -11.83 4.22 4.63
C SER A 206 -10.55 4.75 3.95
N TYR A 207 -10.50 4.73 2.61
CA TYR A 207 -9.39 5.20 1.80
C TYR A 207 -9.86 6.18 0.74
N LEU A 208 -9.19 7.34 0.65
CA LEU A 208 -9.23 8.16 -0.56
C LEU A 208 -8.29 7.55 -1.59
N ILE A 209 -8.85 6.94 -2.64
CA ILE A 209 -8.11 6.30 -3.72
C ILE A 209 -8.27 7.12 -5.00
N LEU A 210 -7.16 7.53 -5.61
CA LEU A 210 -7.12 8.05 -6.97
C LEU A 210 -6.66 6.95 -7.92
N ASP A 211 -7.34 6.80 -9.06
CA ASP A 211 -6.90 5.92 -10.15
C ASP A 211 -5.86 6.58 -11.07
N GLU A 212 -5.48 5.90 -12.14
CA GLU A 212 -4.50 6.38 -13.13
C GLU A 212 -4.95 7.62 -13.90
N TYR A 213 -6.26 7.91 -13.91
CA TYR A 213 -6.86 9.11 -14.50
C TYR A 213 -7.14 10.20 -13.47
N MET A 214 -6.66 10.02 -12.23
CA MET A 214 -6.87 10.93 -11.10
C MET A 214 -8.35 11.16 -10.78
N ARG A 215 -9.13 10.08 -10.83
CA ARG A 215 -10.53 10.02 -10.39
C ARG A 215 -10.57 9.37 -9.01
N PHE A 216 -11.40 9.89 -8.11
CA PHE A 216 -11.66 9.21 -6.86
C PHE A 216 -12.46 7.94 -7.11
N LEU A 217 -12.13 6.84 -6.43
CA LEU A 217 -12.83 5.57 -6.54
C LEU A 217 -13.74 5.35 -5.33
N ASP A 218 -15.05 5.39 -5.55
CA ASP A 218 -16.06 5.03 -4.56
C ASP A 218 -16.14 3.50 -4.44
N CYS A 219 -15.96 3.01 -3.21
CA CYS A 219 -15.99 1.59 -2.87
C CYS A 219 -17.26 1.14 -2.14
N THR A 220 -18.20 2.05 -1.86
CA THR A 220 -19.36 1.80 -0.98
C THR A 220 -20.25 0.67 -1.49
N ARG A 221 -20.34 0.53 -2.81
CA ARG A 221 -21.14 -0.49 -3.49
C ARG A 221 -20.42 -1.83 -3.73
N GLY A 222 -19.17 -1.98 -3.28
CA GLY A 222 -18.39 -3.19 -3.50
C GLY A 222 -17.70 -3.26 -4.87
N ARG A 223 -17.82 -2.21 -5.68
CA ARG A 223 -17.06 -1.95 -6.91
C ARG A 223 -16.13 -0.76 -6.70
N LYS A 224 -15.33 -0.39 -7.70
CA LYS A 224 -14.60 0.89 -7.72
C LYS A 224 -15.22 1.80 -8.75
N ASP A 225 -16.21 2.57 -8.32
CA ASP A 225 -16.93 3.49 -9.20
C ASP A 225 -16.16 4.82 -9.29
N PRO A 226 -15.66 5.23 -10.48
CA PRO A 226 -14.83 6.42 -10.60
C PRO A 226 -15.66 7.72 -10.63
N SER A 227 -15.17 8.76 -9.94
CA SER A 227 -15.63 10.14 -10.09
C SER A 227 -15.20 10.75 -11.44
N LYS A 228 -15.55 12.02 -11.70
CA LYS A 228 -14.82 12.82 -12.71
C LYS A 228 -13.37 13.07 -12.24
N SER A 229 -12.46 13.32 -13.19
CA SER A 229 -11.05 13.56 -12.84
C SER A 229 -10.88 14.89 -12.12
N ILE A 230 -9.99 14.92 -11.12
CA ILE A 230 -9.58 16.18 -10.46
C ILE A 230 -8.92 17.16 -11.44
N LEU A 231 -8.46 16.67 -12.58
CA LEU A 231 -7.92 17.48 -13.67
C LEU A 231 -8.99 18.31 -14.36
N ASP A 232 -10.20 17.77 -14.47
CA ASP A 232 -11.31 18.35 -15.21
C ASP A 232 -12.20 19.20 -14.31
N VAL A 233 -12.54 18.69 -13.12
CA VAL A 233 -13.52 19.35 -12.22
C VAL A 233 -12.91 19.91 -10.92
N GLY A 234 -11.61 19.69 -10.70
CA GLY A 234 -10.97 20.02 -9.43
C GLY A 234 -11.24 18.99 -8.32
N VAL A 235 -10.47 19.07 -7.25
CA VAL A 235 -10.52 18.09 -6.14
C VAL A 235 -11.81 18.25 -5.33
N GLU A 236 -12.24 19.48 -5.04
CA GLU A 236 -13.44 19.75 -4.22
C GLU A 236 -14.72 19.15 -4.82
N GLU A 237 -14.86 19.19 -6.16
CA GLU A 237 -16.01 18.58 -6.82
C GLU A 237 -15.86 17.06 -6.95
N ALA A 238 -14.67 16.56 -7.30
CA ALA A 238 -14.45 15.14 -7.46
C ALA A 238 -14.60 14.36 -6.14
N ILE A 239 -14.10 14.92 -5.02
CA ILE A 239 -14.05 14.20 -3.73
C ILE A 239 -15.43 13.94 -3.13
N LYS A 240 -16.45 14.73 -3.49
CA LYS A 240 -17.85 14.51 -3.09
C LYS A 240 -18.38 13.15 -3.53
N PHE A 241 -17.77 12.56 -4.56
CA PHE A 241 -18.13 11.25 -5.13
C PHE A 241 -17.11 10.16 -4.77
N SER A 242 -16.30 10.36 -3.72
CA SER A 242 -15.27 9.39 -3.33
C SER A 242 -15.78 8.25 -2.43
N GLY A 243 -16.98 8.39 -1.85
CA GLY A 243 -17.50 7.43 -0.87
C GLY A 243 -16.71 7.37 0.44
N PHE A 244 -15.82 8.33 0.71
CA PHE A 244 -14.88 8.27 1.82
C PHE A 244 -15.53 8.39 3.20
N ASP A 245 -15.31 7.38 4.04
CA ASP A 245 -15.66 7.37 5.46
C ASP A 245 -14.47 7.83 6.33
N GLU A 246 -14.45 9.12 6.66
CA GLU A 246 -13.45 9.72 7.52
C GLU A 246 -13.45 9.14 8.94
N LYS A 247 -14.63 8.79 9.49
CA LYS A 247 -14.73 8.21 10.83
C LYS A 247 -14.06 6.84 10.86
N MET A 248 -14.30 6.00 9.84
CA MET A 248 -13.63 4.72 9.70
C MET A 248 -12.13 4.87 9.45
N PHE A 249 -11.71 5.85 8.67
CA PHE A 249 -10.29 6.18 8.47
C PHE A 249 -9.57 6.47 9.81
N LEU A 250 -10.19 7.27 10.69
CA LEU A 250 -9.63 7.53 12.02
C LEU A 250 -9.67 6.26 12.89
N LYS A 251 -10.79 5.54 12.91
CA LYS A 251 -10.98 4.32 13.71
C LYS A 251 -9.96 3.22 13.39
N ARG A 252 -9.54 3.08 12.12
CA ARG A 252 -8.52 2.09 11.71
C ARG A 252 -7.07 2.56 11.89
N GLY A 253 -6.85 3.71 12.55
CA GLY A 253 -5.52 4.29 12.75
C GLY A 253 -4.90 4.78 11.44
N GLY A 254 -5.70 5.40 10.57
CA GLY A 254 -5.25 6.03 9.33
C GLY A 254 -4.35 7.24 9.56
N LYS A 255 -4.53 7.94 10.69
CA LYS A 255 -3.64 8.98 11.20
C LYS A 255 -2.69 8.39 12.25
N TYR A 256 -1.39 8.44 11.95
CA TYR A 256 -0.30 7.94 12.79
C TYR A 256 0.97 8.73 12.48
N VAL A 257 2.03 8.55 13.27
CA VAL A 257 3.34 9.14 12.96
C VAL A 257 3.86 8.54 11.66
N TRP A 258 3.83 9.31 10.58
CA TRP A 258 4.06 8.83 9.22
C TRP A 258 5.24 9.48 8.51
N SER A 259 5.88 10.46 9.15
CA SER A 259 7.10 11.06 8.64
C SER A 259 8.28 10.32 9.25
N LYS A 260 9.27 9.95 8.43
CA LYS A 260 10.43 9.22 8.97
C LYS A 260 11.26 10.05 9.95
N ALA A 261 11.14 11.37 9.89
CA ALA A 261 11.80 12.29 10.82
C ALA A 261 11.22 12.22 12.24
N ASP A 262 9.95 11.86 12.36
CA ASP A 262 9.22 11.80 13.64
C ASP A 262 9.13 10.37 14.18
N LEU A 263 9.41 9.38 13.33
CA LEU A 263 9.49 7.99 13.74
C LEU A 263 10.76 7.78 14.57
N LYS A 264 10.63 7.05 15.67
CA LYS A 264 11.77 6.52 16.43
C LYS A 264 12.37 5.36 15.66
N LEU A 265 13.04 5.70 14.57
CA LEU A 265 13.81 4.77 13.79
C LEU A 265 15.24 4.96 14.21
N ASP A 266 15.79 3.87 14.72
CA ASP A 266 17.23 3.77 14.86
C ASP A 266 17.90 3.72 13.47
N TRP A 267 17.06 3.52 12.42
CA TRP A 267 17.37 3.11 11.04
C TRP A 267 18.65 2.32 10.93
#